data_AF-A0A2Z4LSY7-F1
#
_entry.id   AF-A0A2Z4LSY7-F1
#
_cell.length_a   1.000
_cell.length_b   1.000
_cell.length_c   1.000
_cell.angle_alpha   90.00
_cell.angle_beta   90.00
_cell.angle_gamma   90.00
#
_symmetry.space_group_name_H-M   'P 1'
#
loop_
_entity.id
_entity.type
_entity.pdbx_description
1 polymer ?
#
loop_
_entity_poly.entity_id
_entity_poly.type
_entity_poly.pdbx_seq_one_letter_code
_entity_poly.pdbx_strand_id
1 'polypeptide(L)' 'MSVIYVLLAISVSVASVFFIAFVLSVRNGQYDDSYTPSVRMLFEDELLPDSEKSDVKTKNQTK' A
#
# COMPACT_ATOMS: atom_id res chain seq x y z
N MET A 1 10.96 -2.48 -46.16
CA MET A 1 9.59 -2.61 -45.60
C MET A 1 9.44 -3.77 -44.61
N SER A 2 10.53 -4.37 -44.12
CA SER A 2 10.49 -5.44 -43.10
C SER A 2 10.77 -4.93 -41.68
N VAL A 3 11.52 -3.82 -41.57
CA VAL A 3 11.95 -3.22 -40.30
C VAL A 3 10.77 -2.87 -39.38
N ILE A 4 9.62 -2.52 -39.97
CA ILE A 4 8.40 -2.19 -39.23
C ILE A 4 7.88 -3.37 -38.41
N TYR A 5 8.01 -4.61 -38.89
CA TYR A 5 7.56 -5.80 -38.17
C TYR A 5 8.45 -6.09 -36.95
N VAL A 6 9.75 -5.84 -37.08
CA VAL A 6 10.71 -6.00 -35.97
C VAL A 6 10.46 -4.95 -34.89
N LEU A 7 10.27 -3.69 -35.29
CA LEU A 7 9.92 -2.59 -34.37
C LEU A 7 8.60 -2.86 -33.63
N LEU A 8 7.59 -3.36 -34.34
CA LEU A 8 6.30 -3.71 -33.76
C LEU A 8 6.43 -4.85 -32.74
N ALA A 9 7.18 -5.90 -33.07
CA ALA A 9 7.41 -7.01 -32.14
C ALA A 9 8.14 -6.59 -30.86
N ILE A 10 9.16 -5.73 -30.98
CA ILE A 10 9.90 -5.20 -29.83
C ILE A 10 8.99 -4.31 -28.97
N SER A 11 8.22 -3.41 -29.61
CA SER A 11 7.29 -2.52 -28.91
C SER A 11 6.27 -3.28 -28.07
N VAL A 12 5.61 -4.29 -28.66
CA VAL A 12 4.62 -5.13 -27.96
C VAL A 12 5.27 -5.96 -26.86
N SER A 13 6.48 -6.49 -27.08
CA SER A 13 7.20 -7.27 -26.07
C SER A 13 7.54 -6.43 -24.85
N VAL A 14 8.08 -5.23 -25.05
CA VAL A 14 8.41 -4.29 -23.96
C VAL A 14 7.14 -3.88 -23.21
N ALA A 15 6.06 -3.54 -23.93
CA ALA A 15 4.78 -3.21 -23.31
C ALA A 15 4.22 -4.36 -22.47
N SER A 16 4.32 -5.60 -22.95
CA SER A 16 3.85 -6.79 -22.22
C SER A 16 4.64 -7.04 -20.95
N VAL A 17 5.97 -6.87 -20.98
CA VAL A 17 6.82 -7.01 -19.79
C VAL A 17 6.44 -6.01 -18.71
N PHE A 18 6.30 -4.72 -19.07
CA PHE A 18 5.89 -3.69 -18.12
C PHE A 18 4.47 -3.89 -17.61
N PHE A 19 3.56 -4.34 -18.46
CA PHE A 19 2.18 -4.63 -18.07
C PHE A 19 2.10 -5.77 -17.05
N ILE A 20 2.83 -6.87 -17.27
CA ILE A 20 2.88 -8.00 -16.32
C ILE A 20 3.50 -7.55 -14.99
N ALA A 21 4.61 -6.81 -15.04
CA ALA A 21 5.25 -6.26 -13.83
C ALA A 21 4.30 -5.33 -13.05
N PHE A 22 3.54 -4.48 -13.75
CA PHE A 22 2.53 -3.61 -13.16
C PHE A 22 1.44 -4.42 -12.45
N VAL A 23 0.88 -5.44 -13.11
CA VAL A 23 -0.16 -6.30 -12.52
C VAL A 23 0.36 -7.04 -11.28
N LEU A 24 1.59 -7.57 -11.32
CA LEU A 24 2.20 -8.22 -10.16
C LEU A 24 2.39 -7.24 -9.00
N SER A 25 2.88 -6.02 -9.27
CA SER A 25 3.05 -4.97 -8.25
C SER A 25 1.73 -4.59 -7.56
N VAL A 26 0.66 -4.39 -8.35
CA VAL A 26 -0.69 -4.09 -7.85
C VAL A 26 -1.25 -5.25 -7.01
N ARG A 27 -1.02 -6.49 -7.45
CA ARG A 27 -1.45 -7.70 -6.71
C ARG A 27 -0.64 -7.94 -5.44
N ASN A 28 0.60 -7.48 -5.36
CA ASN A 28 1.49 -7.69 -4.21
C ASN A 28 1.12 -6.88 -2.96
N GLY A 29 -0.10 -6.35 -2.89
CA GLY A 29 -0.62 -5.78 -1.65
C GLY A 29 -0.10 -4.40 -1.33
N GLN A 30 0.28 -3.58 -2.33
CA GLN A 30 0.60 -2.17 -2.10
C GLN A 30 -0.59 -1.38 -1.49
N TYR A 31 -1.79 -1.98 -1.46
CA TYR A 31 -3.02 -1.48 -0.86
C TYR A 31 -3.34 -2.08 0.53
N ASP A 32 -2.41 -2.83 1.14
CA ASP A 32 -2.63 -3.44 2.46
C ASP A 32 -2.83 -2.39 3.57
N ASP A 33 -2.40 -1.14 3.33
CA ASP A 33 -2.67 0.01 4.21
C ASP A 33 -4.03 0.67 3.92
N SER A 34 -5.07 -0.14 3.69
CA SER A 34 -6.45 0.34 3.47
C SER A 34 -7.18 0.71 4.76
N TYR A 35 -6.57 0.46 5.94
CA TYR A 35 -7.08 0.88 7.24
C TYR A 35 -6.18 1.96 7.82
N THR A 36 -6.47 3.19 7.41
CA THR A 36 -5.77 4.37 7.90
C THR A 36 -5.94 4.50 9.43
N PRO A 37 -4.86 4.78 10.19
CA PRO A 37 -4.93 4.93 11.66
C PRO A 37 -5.93 6.01 12.10
N SER A 38 -6.25 6.97 11.23
CA SER A 38 -7.28 8.00 11.43
C SER A 38 -8.67 7.42 11.66
N VAL A 39 -9.02 6.33 10.95
CA VAL A 39 -10.33 5.68 11.04
C VAL A 39 -10.41 4.86 12.33
N ARG A 40 -9.31 4.19 12.68
CA ARG A 40 -9.17 3.43 13.91
C ARG A 40 -9.36 4.31 15.15
N MET A 41 -8.74 5.49 15.17
CA MET A 41 -8.86 6.43 16.30
C MET A 41 -10.29 6.96 16.48
N LEU A 42 -10.99 7.28 15.39
CA LEU A 42 -12.37 7.81 15.46
C LEU A 42 -13.39 6.79 16.00
N PHE A 43 -13.16 5.49 15.81
CA PHE A 43 -14.07 4.42 16.26
C PHE A 43 -13.65 3.74 17.57
N GLU A 44 -12.36 3.84 17.95
CA GLU A 44 -11.88 3.37 19.26
C GLU A 44 -12.22 4.34 20.40
N ASP A 45 -12.42 5.64 20.11
CA ASP A 45 -12.80 6.65 21.11
C ASP A 45 -14.29 6.60 21.54
N GLU A 46 -15.19 6.04 20.71
CA GLU A 46 -16.62 5.94 21.02
C GLU A 46 -16.99 4.68 21.83
N LEU A 47 -16.09 3.68 21.87
CA LEU A 47 -16.34 2.37 22.49
C LEU A 47 -15.65 2.15 23.85
N LEU A 48 -15.34 3.21 24.59
CA LEU A 48 -14.86 3.09 25.97
C LEU A 48 -16.06 3.08 26.95
N PRO A 49 -16.48 1.93 27.50
CA PRO A 49 -17.16 1.94 28.79
C PRO A 49 -16.17 2.50 29.82
N ASP A 50 -16.67 3.40 30.68
CA ASP A 50 -15.98 4.35 31.56
C ASP A 50 -15.07 3.74 32.67
N SER A 51 -14.41 2.61 32.42
CA SER A 51 -13.62 1.88 33.41
C SER A 51 -12.45 1.16 32.76
N GLU A 52 -11.35 1.87 32.55
CA GLU A 52 -10.01 1.50 33.06
C GLU A 52 -8.94 2.45 32.50
N LYS A 53 -8.66 3.49 33.29
CA LYS A 53 -7.36 4.16 33.24
C LYS A 53 -6.33 3.21 33.84
N SER A 54 -5.47 2.60 33.04
CA SER A 54 -4.10 2.15 33.40
C SER A 54 -3.44 1.46 32.21
N ASP A 55 -2.53 2.12 31.50
CA ASP A 55 -1.10 1.82 31.65
C ASP A 55 -0.27 2.83 30.85
N VAL A 56 0.83 3.21 31.45
CA VAL A 56 1.76 4.26 31.06
C VAL A 56 2.86 3.62 30.24
N LYS A 57 3.13 4.14 29.03
CA LYS A 57 4.53 4.19 28.51
C LYS A 57 4.72 5.21 27.38
N THR A 58 4.49 6.48 27.70
CA THR A 58 5.24 7.57 27.07
C THR A 58 6.70 7.45 27.52
N LYS A 59 7.55 6.92 26.66
CA LYS A 59 9.01 6.89 26.87
C LYS A 59 9.52 8.32 26.73
N ASN A 60 9.87 8.90 27.87
CA ASN A 60 10.37 10.26 28.04
C ASN A 60 11.48 10.63 27.05
N GLN A 61 11.33 11.82 26.47
CA GLN A 61 12.43 12.67 26.05
C GLN A 61 13.33 12.94 27.27
N THR A 62 14.55 12.43 27.31
CA THR A 62 15.71 13.11 27.93
C THR A 62 17.01 12.44 27.48
N LYS A 63 17.71 13.01 26.50
CA LYS A 63 19.06 13.58 26.67
C LYS A 63 19.47 14.33 25.41
#